data_AF-A0A1C3FCK5-F1
#
_entry.id   AF-A0A1C3FCK5-F1
#
_cell.length_a   1.000
_cell.length_b   1.000
_cell.length_c   1.000
_cell.angle_alpha   90.00
_cell.angle_beta   90.00
_cell.angle_gamma   90.00
#
_symmetry.space_group_name_H-M   'P 1'
#
loop_
_entity.id
_entity.type
_entity.pdbx_description
1 polymer ?
#
loop_
_entity_poly.entity_id
_entity_poly.type
_entity_poly.pdbx_seq_one_letter_code
_entity_poly.pdbx_strand_id
1 'polypeptide(L)'
;MEKHNKFIIISKNGHKILRVKFKETHKRYNSHMGEVDILFDAAKNAYFDIACLQTKQGRIYCDRHINAVSWHGFYDESEERIKLPVINFKDNKNKVWCPRHAGVVQKKNVFLFPICSCYIPANMELSNIPTISNREGNFVVEVNKECNVRIDFFVLPRGVNYDDFVSRVSLSVFYFIADITIFDKSLNGELLELPVSKKEDVKFLSAKIADWHTLIRVVYAEKTREPELCGKYSLLFHDPNSSIDMLLNRSIGYPDKNGKVILESMKSRHNLEVKRLGL
;
A
#
# COMPACT_ATOMS: atom_id res chain seq x y z
N MET A 1 -26.48 -5.28 -10.42
CA MET A 1 -25.56 -5.71 -9.35
C MET A 1 -24.15 -5.41 -9.81
N GLU A 2 -23.42 -4.50 -9.15
CA GLU A 2 -21.99 -4.31 -9.41
C GLU A 2 -21.25 -5.62 -9.12
N LYS A 3 -20.44 -6.10 -10.08
CA LYS A 3 -19.63 -7.31 -9.92
C LYS A 3 -18.44 -6.96 -9.03
N HIS A 4 -18.54 -7.21 -7.73
CA HIS A 4 -17.45 -6.92 -6.78
C HIS A 4 -16.28 -7.85 -7.04
N ASN A 5 -15.10 -7.27 -7.29
CA ASN A 5 -13.87 -8.04 -7.33
C ASN A 5 -13.59 -8.64 -5.96
N LYS A 6 -13.25 -9.94 -5.94
CA LYS A 6 -12.98 -10.69 -4.70
C LYS A 6 -11.51 -10.62 -4.28
N PHE A 7 -10.62 -10.53 -5.25
CA PHE A 7 -9.17 -10.60 -5.05
C PHE A 7 -8.44 -9.68 -6.02
N ILE A 8 -7.29 -9.17 -5.59
CA ILE A 8 -6.23 -8.71 -6.50
C ILE A 8 -5.28 -9.89 -6.71
N ILE A 9 -4.99 -10.19 -7.97
CA ILE A 9 -4.08 -11.26 -8.37
C ILE A 9 -2.93 -10.63 -9.13
N ILE A 10 -1.70 -10.83 -8.65
CA ILE A 10 -0.51 -10.49 -9.42
C ILE A 10 -0.09 -11.70 -10.25
N SER A 11 0.07 -11.48 -11.54
CA SER A 11 0.45 -12.47 -12.56
C SER A 11 1.82 -12.14 -13.14
N LYS A 12 2.69 -13.14 -13.30
CA LYS A 12 3.90 -13.05 -14.14
C LYS A 12 3.88 -14.22 -15.12
N ASN A 13 3.91 -13.94 -16.42
CA ASN A 13 3.85 -14.94 -17.48
C ASN A 13 2.66 -15.92 -17.33
N GLY A 14 1.51 -15.41 -16.88
CA GLY A 14 0.30 -16.22 -16.62
C GLY A 14 0.29 -17.00 -15.30
N HIS A 15 1.38 -16.99 -14.53
CA HIS A 15 1.49 -17.66 -13.22
C HIS A 15 1.05 -16.74 -12.08
N LYS A 16 0.29 -17.28 -11.13
CA LYS A 16 -0.20 -16.53 -9.96
C LYS A 16 0.90 -16.40 -8.91
N ILE A 17 1.53 -15.24 -8.84
CA ILE A 17 2.67 -14.98 -7.94
C ILE A 17 2.29 -14.29 -6.64
N LEU A 18 1.15 -13.59 -6.57
CA LEU A 18 0.64 -13.04 -5.31
C LEU A 18 -0.89 -12.97 -5.37
N ARG A 19 -1.54 -13.26 -4.25
CA ARG A 19 -2.97 -13.01 -4.05
C ARG A 19 -3.17 -12.05 -2.89
N VAL A 20 -3.97 -11.02 -3.10
CA VAL A 20 -4.40 -10.09 -2.06
C VAL A 20 -5.92 -10.15 -1.91
N LYS A 21 -6.40 -10.27 -0.67
CA LYS A 21 -7.83 -10.31 -0.33
C LYS A 21 -8.15 -9.25 0.71
N PHE A 22 -9.25 -8.54 0.51
CA PHE A 22 -9.83 -7.62 1.49
C PHE A 22 -11.04 -8.29 2.12
N LYS A 23 -11.21 -8.11 3.43
CA LYS A 23 -12.40 -8.56 4.15
C LYS A 23 -12.70 -7.60 5.29
N GLU A 24 -13.98 -7.48 5.63
CA GLU A 24 -14.38 -6.80 6.86
C GLU A 24 -13.73 -7.47 8.07
N THR A 25 -13.41 -6.67 9.07
CA THR A 25 -12.93 -7.19 10.34
C THR A 25 -14.05 -7.93 11.09
N HIS A 26 -13.68 -8.80 12.03
CA HIS A 26 -14.67 -9.62 12.73
C HIS A 26 -15.59 -8.74 13.59
N LYS A 27 -16.91 -8.94 13.52
CA LYS A 27 -17.96 -8.19 14.27
C LYS A 27 -17.71 -8.00 15.78
N ARG A 28 -16.85 -8.85 16.37
CA ARG A 28 -16.50 -8.80 17.80
C ARG A 28 -15.67 -7.57 18.17
N TYR A 29 -15.13 -6.88 17.17
CA TYR A 29 -14.34 -5.66 17.34
C TYR A 29 -15.19 -4.39 17.15
N ASN A 30 -16.53 -4.51 17.10
CA ASN A 30 -17.47 -3.40 16.90
C ASN A 30 -17.15 -2.57 15.64
N SER A 31 -16.90 -3.26 14.53
CA SER A 31 -16.42 -2.66 13.29
C SER A 31 -17.54 -1.95 12.53
N HIS A 32 -17.67 -0.65 12.72
CA HIS A 32 -18.70 0.18 12.09
C HIS A 32 -18.13 1.24 11.16
N MET A 33 -16.80 1.41 11.11
CA MET A 33 -16.16 2.64 10.62
C MET A 33 -15.12 2.42 9.51
N GLY A 34 -15.09 1.25 8.88
CA GLY A 34 -14.29 1.02 7.66
C GLY A 34 -13.01 0.22 7.88
N GLU A 35 -12.94 -0.50 8.98
CA GLU A 35 -11.90 -1.44 9.37
C GLU A 35 -11.72 -2.54 8.32
N VAL A 36 -10.47 -2.84 7.99
CA VAL A 36 -10.15 -3.78 6.93
C VAL A 36 -9.07 -4.76 7.36
N ASP A 37 -9.35 -6.03 7.12
CA ASP A 37 -8.34 -7.07 7.11
C ASP A 37 -7.87 -7.28 5.67
N ILE A 38 -6.57 -7.19 5.45
CA ILE A 38 -5.93 -7.45 4.16
C ILE A 38 -5.05 -8.69 4.30
N LEU A 39 -5.31 -9.69 3.47
CA LEU A 39 -4.56 -10.93 3.43
C LEU A 39 -3.68 -10.96 2.20
N PHE A 40 -2.40 -11.24 2.39
CA PHE A 40 -1.41 -11.44 1.34
C PHE A 40 -0.98 -12.89 1.37
N ASP A 41 -1.13 -13.59 0.25
CA ASP A 41 -0.68 -14.96 0.08
C ASP A 41 0.33 -15.02 -1.06
N ALA A 42 1.48 -15.62 -0.78
CA ALA A 42 2.54 -15.85 -1.76
C ALA A 42 2.07 -16.78 -2.89
N ALA A 43 2.94 -16.94 -3.89
CA ALA A 43 2.77 -17.98 -4.90
C ALA A 43 2.60 -19.36 -4.21
N LYS A 44 1.78 -20.23 -4.81
CA LYS A 44 1.57 -21.58 -4.24
C LYS A 44 2.91 -22.31 -4.20
N ASN A 45 3.20 -22.98 -3.08
CA ASN A 45 4.45 -23.69 -2.82
C ASN A 45 5.71 -22.79 -2.79
N ALA A 46 5.55 -21.47 -2.66
CA ALA A 46 6.66 -20.54 -2.51
C ALA A 46 6.59 -19.84 -1.15
N TYR A 47 7.75 -19.33 -0.72
CA TYR A 47 7.91 -18.42 0.41
C TYR A 47 8.50 -17.12 -0.10
N PHE A 48 8.29 -16.03 0.64
CA PHE A 48 9.04 -14.80 0.39
C PHE A 48 10.49 -15.00 0.83
N ASP A 49 11.43 -14.57 -0.02
CA ASP A 49 12.86 -14.58 0.30
C ASP A 49 13.16 -13.61 1.45
N ILE A 50 12.46 -12.47 1.46
CA ILE A 50 12.55 -11.47 2.51
C ILE A 50 11.14 -10.98 2.85
N ALA A 51 10.82 -10.99 4.14
CA ALA A 51 9.64 -10.31 4.66
C ALA A 51 10.10 -9.34 5.76
N CYS A 52 9.75 -8.07 5.64
CA CYS A 52 10.19 -7.05 6.59
C CYS A 52 9.12 -6.00 6.83
N LEU A 53 9.33 -5.27 7.92
CA LEU A 53 8.50 -4.16 8.35
C LEU A 53 9.36 -2.89 8.43
N GLN A 54 8.87 -1.80 7.86
CA GLN A 54 9.42 -0.47 8.07
C GLN A 54 9.00 0.07 9.44
N THR A 55 9.94 0.69 10.16
CA THR A 55 9.68 1.42 11.39
C THR A 55 10.41 2.76 11.38
N LYS A 56 10.15 3.61 12.38
CA LYS A 56 10.91 4.85 12.58
C LYS A 56 12.42 4.59 12.80
N GLN A 57 12.77 3.45 13.38
CA GLN A 57 14.15 3.05 13.67
C GLN A 57 14.83 2.34 12.49
N GLY A 58 14.12 2.12 11.38
CA GLY A 58 14.58 1.37 10.23
C GLY A 58 13.80 0.06 10.03
N ARG A 59 14.36 -0.85 9.22
CA ARG A 59 13.70 -2.10 8.84
C ARG A 59 13.91 -3.19 9.88
N ILE A 60 12.83 -3.90 10.21
CA ILE A 60 12.86 -5.12 11.00
C ILE A 60 12.55 -6.30 10.08
N TYR A 61 13.50 -7.22 9.98
CA TYR A 61 13.39 -8.40 9.11
C TYR A 61 12.79 -9.57 9.88
N CYS A 62 11.91 -10.32 9.21
CA CYS A 62 11.45 -11.61 9.71
C CYS A 62 12.55 -12.66 9.46
N ASP A 63 12.94 -13.37 10.51
CA ASP A 63 13.97 -14.41 10.51
C ASP A 63 13.42 -15.81 10.16
N ARG A 64 12.12 -15.91 9.86
CA ARG A 64 11.41 -17.18 9.60
C ARG A 64 10.83 -17.19 8.20
N HIS A 65 10.60 -18.39 7.66
CA HIS A 65 9.93 -18.57 6.39
C HIS A 65 8.48 -18.09 6.44
N ILE A 66 8.12 -17.15 5.56
CA ILE A 66 6.78 -16.58 5.45
C ILE A 66 6.22 -16.85 4.07
N ASN A 67 4.98 -17.32 3.98
CA ASN A 67 4.23 -17.41 2.72
C ASN A 67 2.86 -16.74 2.79
N ALA A 68 2.46 -16.25 3.97
CA ALA A 68 1.23 -15.50 4.13
C ALA A 68 1.40 -14.40 5.18
N VAL A 69 0.73 -13.28 4.96
CA VAL A 69 0.66 -12.18 5.93
C VAL A 69 -0.79 -11.71 6.04
N SER A 70 -1.22 -11.40 7.26
CA SER A 70 -2.47 -10.69 7.46
C SER A 70 -2.23 -9.35 8.16
N TRP A 71 -2.61 -8.28 7.48
CA TRP A 71 -2.63 -6.93 7.98
C TRP A 71 -4.04 -6.63 8.46
N HIS A 72 -4.19 -6.14 9.68
CA HIS A 72 -5.49 -5.92 10.29
C HIS A 72 -5.59 -4.48 10.78
N GLY A 73 -6.33 -3.60 10.11
CA GLY A 73 -6.58 -2.23 10.58
C GLY A 73 -7.92 -2.14 11.29
N PHE A 74 -7.93 -1.70 12.56
CA PHE A 74 -9.14 -1.65 13.38
C PHE A 74 -9.40 -0.24 13.93
N TYR A 75 -10.57 0.33 13.72
CA TYR A 75 -11.05 1.52 14.42
C TYR A 75 -11.62 1.13 15.79
N ASP A 76 -11.31 1.90 16.84
CA ASP A 76 -11.89 1.73 18.18
C ASP A 76 -12.70 2.99 18.54
N GLU A 77 -14.03 2.84 18.55
CA GLU A 77 -14.98 3.91 18.85
C GLU A 77 -14.85 4.46 20.26
N SER A 78 -14.42 3.65 21.23
CA SER A 78 -14.38 4.05 22.65
C SER A 78 -13.34 5.13 22.97
N GLU A 79 -12.33 5.27 22.11
CA GLU A 79 -11.25 6.27 22.29
C GLU A 79 -11.22 7.35 21.18
N GLU A 80 -12.16 7.34 20.23
CA GLU A 80 -12.06 8.10 18.96
C GLU A 80 -10.74 7.83 18.19
N ARG A 81 -10.16 6.62 18.36
CA ARG A 81 -8.81 6.26 17.86
C ARG A 81 -8.83 4.93 17.13
N ILE A 82 -8.03 4.80 16.08
CA ILE A 82 -7.80 3.49 15.44
C ILE A 82 -6.83 2.67 16.28
N LYS A 83 -7.26 1.49 16.72
CA LYS A 83 -6.37 0.46 17.24
C LYS A 83 -5.37 0.07 16.17
N LEU A 84 -4.14 0.04 16.61
CA LEU A 84 -2.97 -0.15 15.78
C LEU A 84 -3.09 -1.36 14.88
N PRO A 85 -2.77 -1.20 13.58
CA PRO A 85 -2.88 -2.34 12.74
C PRO A 85 -1.93 -3.42 13.19
N VAL A 86 -2.44 -4.64 13.24
CA VAL A 86 -1.66 -5.81 13.62
C VAL A 86 -1.24 -6.50 12.34
N ILE A 87 0.07 -6.73 12.20
CA ILE A 87 0.61 -7.46 11.06
C ILE A 87 1.05 -8.83 11.56
N ASN A 88 0.39 -9.88 11.09
CA ASN A 88 0.71 -11.26 11.41
C ASN A 88 1.43 -11.90 10.24
N PHE A 89 2.73 -12.14 10.39
CA PHE A 89 3.51 -12.95 9.45
C PHE A 89 3.31 -14.43 9.78
N LYS A 90 3.10 -15.24 8.74
CA LYS A 90 2.70 -16.63 8.87
C LYS A 90 3.51 -17.56 7.98
N ASP A 91 3.86 -18.69 8.58
CA ASP A 91 4.17 -19.91 7.85
C ASP A 91 2.85 -20.69 7.70
N ASN A 92 2.31 -20.67 6.49
CA ASN A 92 0.99 -21.19 6.17
C ASN A 92 -0.10 -20.54 7.03
N LYS A 93 -0.70 -21.31 7.95
CA LYS A 93 -1.70 -20.82 8.90
C LYS A 93 -1.10 -20.42 10.26
N ASN A 94 0.14 -20.80 10.52
CA ASN A 94 0.79 -20.63 11.81
C ASN A 94 1.39 -19.24 11.89
N LYS A 95 0.98 -18.46 12.90
CA LYS A 95 1.53 -17.14 13.17
C LYS A 95 2.93 -17.29 13.75
N VAL A 96 3.93 -16.75 13.07
CA VAL A 96 5.34 -16.89 13.48
C VAL A 96 5.97 -15.58 13.93
N TRP A 97 5.45 -14.44 13.45
CA TRP A 97 5.91 -13.12 13.90
C TRP A 97 4.77 -12.09 13.87
N CYS A 98 4.79 -11.18 14.83
CA CYS A 98 3.71 -10.22 15.06
C CYS A 98 4.22 -8.94 15.71
N PRO A 99 4.86 -8.07 14.94
CA PRO A 99 5.14 -6.73 15.44
C PRO A 99 3.80 -6.05 15.77
N ARG A 100 3.68 -5.55 17.00
CA ARG A 100 2.62 -4.61 17.38
C ARG A 100 3.13 -3.21 17.10
N HIS A 101 2.33 -2.42 16.41
CA HIS A 101 2.61 -1.01 16.18
C HIS A 101 2.17 -0.18 17.41
N ALA A 102 2.61 1.07 17.55
CA ALA A 102 2.33 1.95 18.71
C ALA A 102 1.67 3.33 18.41
N GLY A 103 1.29 3.63 17.16
CA GLY A 103 0.65 4.89 16.75
C GLY A 103 -0.89 4.90 16.74
N VAL A 104 -1.47 5.89 16.06
CA VAL A 104 -2.93 6.03 15.94
C VAL A 104 -3.23 6.48 14.51
N VAL A 105 -4.20 5.85 13.84
CA VAL A 105 -4.79 6.41 12.62
C VAL A 105 -6.07 7.17 12.99
N GLN A 106 -6.29 8.36 12.43
CA GLN A 106 -7.47 9.15 12.73
C GLN A 106 -8.51 9.01 11.61
N LYS A 107 -9.80 8.97 11.99
CA LYS A 107 -10.96 8.83 11.11
C LYS A 107 -11.01 9.86 9.97
N LYS A 108 -10.56 11.09 10.24
CA LYS A 108 -10.57 12.23 9.30
C LYS A 108 -9.46 12.22 8.25
N ASN A 109 -8.56 11.23 8.28
CA ASN A 109 -7.40 11.20 7.39
C ASN A 109 -7.81 10.59 6.04
N VAL A 110 -8.27 11.44 5.12
CA VAL A 110 -8.59 11.02 3.74
C VAL A 110 -7.30 10.93 2.92
N PHE A 111 -6.65 9.77 2.94
CA PHE A 111 -5.48 9.52 2.10
C PHE A 111 -5.36 8.05 1.70
N LEU A 112 -4.53 7.79 0.70
CA LEU A 112 -4.16 6.45 0.26
C LEU A 112 -3.13 5.85 1.23
N PHE A 113 -3.60 5.04 2.17
CA PHE A 113 -2.74 4.39 3.16
C PHE A 113 -1.75 3.45 2.48
N PRO A 114 -0.42 3.63 2.67
CA PRO A 114 0.57 2.68 2.18
C PRO A 114 0.50 1.42 3.03
N ILE A 115 0.13 0.27 2.43
CA ILE A 115 0.03 -1.00 3.15
C ILE A 115 1.33 -1.78 3.03
N CYS A 116 1.70 -2.13 1.79
CA CYS A 116 2.91 -2.89 1.53
C CYS A 116 3.44 -2.65 0.12
N SER A 117 4.72 -2.99 -0.07
CA SER A 117 5.36 -3.13 -1.36
C SER A 117 5.82 -4.57 -1.56
N CYS A 118 5.43 -5.17 -2.68
CA CYS A 118 5.87 -6.50 -3.10
C CYS A 118 6.94 -6.35 -4.17
N TYR A 119 8.07 -7.05 -4.00
CA TYR A 119 9.18 -7.09 -4.94
C TYR A 119 9.18 -8.42 -5.65
N ILE A 120 9.31 -8.38 -6.98
CA ILE A 120 9.27 -9.54 -7.85
C ILE A 120 10.55 -9.51 -8.70
N PRO A 121 11.40 -10.54 -8.62
CA PRO A 121 12.62 -10.58 -9.40
C PRO A 121 12.32 -10.76 -10.88
N ALA A 122 13.21 -10.21 -11.73
CA ALA A 122 13.15 -10.41 -13.18
C ALA A 122 13.07 -11.92 -13.52
N ASN A 123 13.97 -12.69 -12.91
CA ASN A 123 14.18 -14.12 -13.10
C ASN A 123 13.53 -14.95 -11.98
N MET A 124 12.24 -14.75 -11.74
CA MET A 124 11.49 -15.58 -10.79
C MET A 124 11.29 -16.99 -11.36
N GLU A 125 11.60 -18.03 -10.57
CA GLU A 125 11.34 -19.42 -10.95
C GLU A 125 9.83 -19.72 -10.90
N LEU A 126 9.26 -20.14 -12.04
CA LEU A 126 7.82 -20.31 -12.20
C LEU A 126 7.36 -21.77 -12.38
N SER A 127 8.28 -22.72 -12.60
CA SER A 127 7.95 -24.12 -12.95
C SER A 127 6.92 -24.78 -12.01
N ASN A 128 6.99 -24.49 -10.72
CA ASN A 128 6.13 -25.09 -9.69
C ASN A 128 4.92 -24.21 -9.29
N ILE A 129 4.77 -23.04 -9.91
CA ILE A 129 3.69 -22.09 -9.62
C ILE A 129 2.53 -22.38 -10.58
N PRO A 130 1.29 -22.54 -10.10
CA PRO A 130 0.15 -22.79 -10.98
C PRO A 130 -0.18 -21.54 -11.82
N THR A 131 -0.59 -21.80 -13.06
CA THR A 131 -1.19 -20.77 -13.93
C THR A 131 -2.52 -20.29 -13.38
N ILE A 132 -2.91 -19.07 -13.75
CA ILE A 132 -4.18 -18.50 -13.36
C ILE A 132 -5.29 -19.23 -14.12
N SER A 133 -6.22 -19.86 -13.40
CA SER A 133 -7.50 -20.27 -13.99
C SER A 133 -8.38 -19.02 -14.10
N ASN A 134 -8.96 -18.79 -15.28
CA ASN A 134 -9.93 -17.71 -15.53
C ASN A 134 -11.14 -17.87 -14.60
N ARG A 135 -11.05 -17.31 -13.40
CA ARG A 135 -12.17 -17.19 -12.47
C ARG A 135 -12.72 -15.77 -12.62
N GLU A 136 -13.99 -15.69 -12.98
CA GLU A 136 -14.71 -14.42 -13.02
C GLU A 136 -14.66 -13.70 -11.66
N GLY A 137 -14.38 -12.40 -11.68
CA GLY A 137 -14.42 -11.53 -10.48
C GLY A 137 -13.09 -11.34 -9.73
N ASN A 138 -11.94 -11.61 -10.37
CA ASN A 138 -10.63 -11.20 -9.86
C ASN A 138 -10.12 -9.97 -10.62
N PHE A 139 -9.45 -9.05 -9.93
CA PHE A 139 -8.68 -7.99 -10.55
C PHE A 139 -7.25 -8.49 -10.79
N VAL A 140 -6.89 -8.72 -12.04
CA VAL A 140 -5.58 -9.29 -12.41
C VAL A 140 -4.63 -8.17 -12.84
N VAL A 141 -3.46 -8.11 -12.20
CA VAL A 141 -2.36 -7.22 -12.57
C VAL A 141 -1.24 -8.07 -13.15
N GLU A 142 -0.93 -7.84 -14.42
CA GLU A 142 0.07 -8.60 -15.15
C GLU A 142 1.41 -7.85 -15.23
N VAL A 143 2.50 -8.56 -14.87
CA VAL A 143 3.86 -8.03 -14.77
C VAL A 143 4.84 -8.85 -15.62
N ASN A 144 4.80 -8.66 -16.94
CA ASN A 144 5.53 -9.49 -17.91
C ASN A 144 6.85 -8.89 -18.42
N LYS A 145 7.31 -7.76 -17.89
CA LYS A 145 8.62 -7.22 -18.33
C LYS A 145 9.76 -8.08 -17.75
N GLU A 146 10.83 -8.24 -18.53
CA GLU A 146 12.08 -8.91 -18.15
C GLU A 146 12.97 -8.01 -17.27
N CYS A 147 12.39 -7.43 -16.22
CA CYS A 147 13.10 -6.61 -15.24
C CYS A 147 12.52 -6.82 -13.84
N ASN A 148 13.19 -6.29 -12.82
CA ASN A 148 12.65 -6.31 -11.46
C ASN A 148 11.41 -5.41 -11.37
N VAL A 149 10.44 -5.85 -10.57
CA VAL A 149 9.17 -5.15 -10.40
C VAL A 149 8.90 -4.91 -8.93
N ARG A 150 8.54 -3.67 -8.58
CA ARG A 150 7.94 -3.32 -7.28
C ARG A 150 6.47 -3.00 -7.47
N ILE A 151 5.61 -3.58 -6.65
CA ILE A 151 4.17 -3.31 -6.63
C ILE A 151 3.82 -2.73 -5.27
N ASP A 152 3.43 -1.46 -5.26
CA ASP A 152 2.97 -0.75 -4.06
C ASP A 152 1.44 -0.85 -3.97
N PHE A 153 0.95 -1.25 -2.79
CA PHE A 153 -0.48 -1.35 -2.49
C PHE A 153 -0.90 -0.24 -1.54
N PHE A 154 -1.83 0.59 -2.01
CA PHE A 154 -2.45 1.64 -1.23
C PHE A 154 -3.95 1.44 -1.10
N VAL A 155 -4.51 1.86 0.02
CA VAL A 155 -5.93 1.65 0.34
C VAL A 155 -6.55 2.94 0.83
N LEU A 156 -7.73 3.30 0.30
CA LEU A 156 -8.52 4.41 0.81
C LEU A 156 -9.38 3.98 2.00
N PRO A 157 -9.72 4.92 2.92
CA PRO A 157 -10.79 4.69 3.88
C PRO A 157 -12.08 4.23 3.19
N ARG A 158 -12.88 3.40 3.89
CA ARG A 158 -14.18 2.96 3.39
C ARG A 158 -15.06 4.17 3.07
N GLY A 159 -15.77 4.11 1.94
CA GLY A 159 -16.67 5.19 1.49
C GLY A 159 -15.98 6.35 0.76
N VAL A 160 -14.64 6.40 0.72
CA VAL A 160 -13.91 7.37 -0.10
C VAL A 160 -13.74 6.80 -1.51
N ASN A 161 -14.27 7.52 -2.50
CA ASN A 161 -14.11 7.18 -3.91
C ASN A 161 -12.71 7.57 -4.42
N TYR A 162 -12.12 6.72 -5.27
CA TYR A 162 -10.81 6.96 -5.88
C TYR A 162 -10.75 8.24 -6.73
N ASP A 163 -11.75 8.47 -7.58
CA ASP A 163 -11.77 9.61 -8.49
C ASP A 163 -11.93 10.93 -7.73
N ASP A 164 -12.78 10.95 -6.69
CA ASP A 164 -12.89 12.09 -5.78
C ASP A 164 -11.55 12.37 -5.08
N PHE A 165 -10.88 11.33 -4.56
CA PHE A 165 -9.58 11.51 -3.91
C PHE A 165 -8.56 12.10 -4.88
N VAL A 166 -8.40 11.53 -6.07
CA VAL A 166 -7.40 11.98 -7.04
C VAL A 166 -7.68 13.40 -7.53
N SER A 167 -8.94 13.74 -7.81
CA SER A 167 -9.31 15.03 -8.41
C SER A 167 -9.49 16.17 -7.40
N ARG A 168 -9.78 15.87 -6.13
CA ARG A 168 -10.17 16.89 -5.13
C ARG A 168 -9.23 16.99 -3.93
N VAL A 169 -8.31 16.05 -3.74
CA VAL A 169 -7.35 16.05 -2.62
C VAL A 169 -5.94 16.23 -3.15
N SER A 170 -5.30 17.35 -2.80
CA SER A 170 -3.99 17.71 -3.36
C SER A 170 -2.87 16.75 -2.99
N LEU A 171 -3.01 15.99 -1.89
CA LEU A 171 -2.05 14.94 -1.51
C LEU A 171 -1.94 13.82 -2.54
N SER A 172 -2.94 13.65 -3.41
CA SER A 172 -2.95 12.60 -4.43
C SER A 172 -1.73 12.69 -5.36
N VAL A 173 -1.20 13.90 -5.61
CA VAL A 173 -0.07 14.12 -6.51
C VAL A 173 1.18 13.33 -6.10
N PHE A 174 1.44 13.19 -4.80
CA PHE A 174 2.64 12.51 -4.29
C PHE A 174 2.70 11.04 -4.70
N TYR A 175 1.55 10.37 -4.82
CA TYR A 175 1.49 8.96 -5.23
C TYR A 175 1.94 8.76 -6.68
N PHE A 176 1.83 9.79 -7.52
CA PHE A 176 2.19 9.74 -8.93
C PHE A 176 3.62 10.19 -9.24
N ILE A 177 4.24 10.98 -8.35
CA ILE A 177 5.56 11.55 -8.59
C ILE A 177 6.64 11.05 -7.63
N ALA A 178 6.29 10.69 -6.40
CA ALA A 178 7.24 10.35 -5.35
C ALA A 178 7.40 8.84 -5.20
N ASP A 179 8.61 8.40 -4.90
CA ASP A 179 8.92 7.04 -4.51
C ASP A 179 8.23 6.64 -3.19
N ILE A 180 8.03 5.34 -2.98
CA ILE A 180 7.37 4.82 -1.77
C ILE A 180 8.13 5.18 -0.49
N THR A 181 9.44 5.40 -0.59
CA THR A 181 10.30 5.87 0.51
C THR A 181 9.87 7.20 1.13
N ILE A 182 8.98 7.97 0.50
CA ILE A 182 8.35 9.14 1.13
C ILE A 182 7.62 8.80 2.44
N PHE A 183 7.19 7.54 2.61
CA PHE A 183 6.56 7.06 3.85
C PHE A 183 7.57 6.46 4.85
N ASP A 184 8.85 6.43 4.51
CA ASP A 184 9.91 5.96 5.39
C ASP A 184 10.33 7.07 6.37
N LYS A 185 9.90 6.92 7.62
CA LYS A 185 10.24 7.84 8.71
C LYS A 185 11.71 7.80 9.11
N SER A 186 12.42 6.70 8.89
CA SER A 186 13.86 6.63 9.16
C SER A 186 14.65 7.51 8.18
N LEU A 187 14.07 7.81 7.03
CA LEU A 187 14.57 8.75 6.02
C LEU A 187 13.90 10.14 6.12
N ASN A 188 13.22 10.43 7.23
CA ASN A 188 12.46 11.67 7.43
C ASN A 188 11.43 11.98 6.33
N GLY A 189 10.93 10.95 5.64
CA GLY A 189 10.02 11.11 4.52
C GLY A 189 10.61 11.96 3.40
N GLU A 190 11.87 11.74 3.01
CA GLU A 190 12.47 12.46 1.88
C GLU A 190 11.60 12.34 0.61
N LEU A 191 11.43 13.45 -0.12
CA LEU A 191 10.73 13.42 -1.40
C LEU A 191 11.73 13.05 -2.48
N LEU A 192 11.73 11.79 -2.86
CA LEU A 192 12.52 11.26 -3.96
C LEU A 192 11.59 10.94 -5.13
N GLU A 193 12.03 11.21 -6.35
CA GLU A 193 11.30 10.82 -7.55
C GLU A 193 11.25 9.28 -7.69
N LEU A 194 10.23 8.80 -8.40
CA LEU A 194 10.11 7.38 -8.76
C LEU A 194 11.41 6.89 -9.44
N PRO A 195 11.92 5.69 -9.08
CA PRO A 195 13.18 5.16 -9.61
C PRO A 195 12.97 4.54 -11.01
N VAL A 196 12.43 5.31 -11.95
CA VAL A 196 12.12 4.87 -13.31
C VAL A 196 12.87 5.70 -14.33
N SER A 197 13.35 5.05 -15.40
CA SER A 197 14.03 5.73 -16.49
C SER A 197 13.06 6.39 -17.46
N LYS A 198 11.85 5.82 -17.61
CA LYS A 198 10.83 6.29 -18.55
C LYS A 198 9.43 6.23 -17.94
N LYS A 199 8.50 7.02 -18.47
CA LYS A 199 7.11 7.09 -17.95
C LYS A 199 6.37 5.76 -18.09
N GLU A 200 6.64 5.00 -19.15
CA GLU A 200 6.07 3.67 -19.40
C GLU A 200 6.57 2.56 -18.45
N ASP A 201 7.55 2.89 -17.59
CA ASP A 201 8.07 2.00 -16.56
C ASP A 201 7.33 2.15 -15.23
N VAL A 202 6.29 2.98 -15.18
CA VAL A 202 5.33 3.00 -14.07
C VAL A 202 3.91 2.83 -14.60
N LYS A 203 3.10 2.03 -13.90
CA LYS A 203 1.66 1.89 -14.14
C LYS A 203 0.90 2.17 -12.86
N PHE A 204 -0.22 2.88 -12.98
CA PHE A 204 -1.14 3.17 -11.89
C PHE A 204 -2.47 2.50 -12.22
N LEU A 205 -2.94 1.65 -11.31
CA LEU A 205 -4.18 0.90 -11.47
C LEU A 205 -5.06 1.15 -10.26
N SER A 206 -6.34 1.48 -10.48
CA SER A 206 -7.33 1.54 -9.41
C SER A 206 -8.24 0.33 -9.44
N ALA A 207 -8.60 -0.17 -8.26
CA ALA A 207 -9.58 -1.24 -8.14
C ALA A 207 -10.45 -1.05 -6.90
N LYS A 208 -11.75 -1.33 -7.05
CA LYS A 208 -12.69 -1.50 -5.93
C LYS A 208 -12.76 -2.99 -5.59
N ILE A 209 -12.26 -3.36 -4.40
CA ILE A 209 -12.29 -4.73 -3.89
C ILE A 209 -13.19 -4.75 -2.65
N ALA A 210 -14.28 -5.52 -2.72
CA ALA A 210 -15.41 -5.35 -1.80
C ALA A 210 -15.87 -3.88 -1.75
N ASP A 211 -15.71 -3.20 -0.60
CA ASP A 211 -16.11 -1.80 -0.37
C ASP A 211 -14.93 -0.82 -0.31
N TRP A 212 -13.69 -1.28 -0.53
CA TRP A 212 -12.50 -0.44 -0.47
C TRP A 212 -11.97 -0.12 -1.86
N HIS A 213 -11.68 1.16 -2.08
CA HIS A 213 -10.92 1.60 -3.24
C HIS A 213 -9.43 1.48 -2.95
N THR A 214 -8.70 1.01 -3.94
CA THR A 214 -7.26 0.75 -3.85
C THR A 214 -6.54 1.40 -5.02
N LEU A 215 -5.32 1.88 -4.77
CA LEU A 215 -4.35 2.22 -5.81
C LEU A 215 -3.25 1.16 -5.78
N ILE A 216 -2.95 0.59 -6.94
CA ILE A 216 -1.86 -0.35 -7.16
C ILE A 216 -0.88 0.34 -8.10
N ARG A 217 0.33 0.60 -7.61
CA ARG A 217 1.39 1.21 -8.41
C ARG A 217 2.43 0.16 -8.75
N VAL A 218 2.61 -0.10 -10.04
CA VAL A 218 3.60 -1.05 -10.56
C VAL A 218 4.78 -0.26 -11.09
N VAL A 219 5.96 -0.50 -10.54
CA VAL A 219 7.22 0.14 -10.89
C VAL A 219 8.15 -0.93 -11.49
N TYR A 220 8.54 -0.73 -12.73
CA TYR A 220 9.49 -1.56 -13.46
C TYR A 220 10.86 -0.88 -13.39
N ALA A 221 11.81 -1.48 -12.69
CA ALA A 221 13.12 -0.83 -12.49
C ALA A 221 14.20 -1.87 -12.20
N GLU A 222 15.34 -1.77 -12.89
CA GLU A 222 16.50 -2.63 -12.62
C GLU A 222 17.02 -2.49 -11.19
N LYS A 223 16.94 -1.27 -10.64
CA LYS A 223 17.34 -0.93 -9.27
C LYS A 223 16.24 -0.13 -8.60
N THR A 224 15.92 -0.47 -7.35
CA THR A 224 15.01 0.31 -6.50
C THR A 224 15.82 1.08 -5.44
N ARG A 225 15.13 1.93 -4.67
CA ARG A 225 15.72 2.62 -3.50
C ARG A 225 15.92 1.68 -2.30
N GLU A 226 15.35 0.49 -2.37
CA GLU A 226 15.51 -0.60 -1.40
C GLU A 226 16.32 -1.77 -2.03
N PRO A 227 17.65 -1.61 -2.19
CA PRO A 227 18.48 -2.54 -2.97
C PRO A 227 18.52 -3.96 -2.39
N GLU A 228 18.30 -4.12 -1.09
CA GLU A 228 18.30 -5.44 -0.45
C GLU A 228 17.05 -6.27 -0.76
N LEU A 229 15.96 -5.60 -1.15
CA LEU A 229 14.69 -6.22 -1.56
C LEU A 229 14.62 -6.40 -3.09
N CYS A 230 15.31 -5.53 -3.84
CA CYS A 230 15.40 -5.59 -5.29
C CYS A 230 16.02 -6.91 -5.76
N GLY A 231 15.46 -7.51 -6.81
CA GLY A 231 15.95 -8.80 -7.33
C GLY A 231 15.63 -10.02 -6.48
N LYS A 232 14.77 -9.88 -5.45
CA LYS A 232 14.29 -10.98 -4.62
C LYS A 232 12.76 -10.95 -4.52
N TYR A 233 12.15 -12.11 -4.30
CA TYR A 233 10.72 -12.18 -4.06
C TYR A 233 10.41 -11.76 -2.63
N SER A 234 10.17 -10.47 -2.43
CA SER A 234 10.18 -9.83 -1.10
C SER A 234 8.89 -9.09 -0.79
N LEU A 235 8.62 -8.93 0.50
CA LEU A 235 7.47 -8.17 1.00
C LEU A 235 7.92 -7.16 2.07
N LEU A 236 7.63 -5.89 1.83
CA LEU A 236 7.86 -4.78 2.77
C LEU A 236 6.53 -4.23 3.24
N PHE A 237 6.24 -4.29 4.53
CA PHE A 237 5.10 -3.58 5.12
C PHE A 237 5.53 -2.19 5.58
N HIS A 238 4.74 -1.18 5.25
CA HIS A 238 5.03 0.20 5.61
C HIS A 238 4.60 0.50 7.05
N ASP A 239 5.27 1.44 7.71
CA ASP A 239 4.91 1.86 9.07
C ASP A 239 3.52 2.54 9.04
N PRO A 240 2.48 1.93 9.62
CA PRO A 240 1.13 2.47 9.59
C PRO A 240 0.93 3.65 10.55
N ASN A 241 1.88 3.88 11.45
CA ASN A 241 1.75 4.93 12.46
C ASN A 241 1.84 6.29 11.78
N SER A 242 0.84 7.16 11.89
CA SER A 242 0.94 8.56 11.43
C SER A 242 1.52 8.75 10.01
N SER A 243 1.32 7.81 9.09
CA SER A 243 2.00 7.84 7.77
C SER A 243 1.61 9.07 6.95
N ILE A 244 0.39 9.58 7.16
CA ILE A 244 -0.09 10.81 6.52
C ILE A 244 0.77 12.03 6.88
N ASP A 245 1.39 12.06 8.07
CA ASP A 245 2.20 13.20 8.50
C ASP A 245 3.43 13.39 7.60
N MET A 246 3.90 12.33 6.94
CA MET A 246 4.98 12.42 5.94
C MET A 246 4.58 13.21 4.70
N LEU A 247 3.27 13.35 4.44
CA LEU A 247 2.73 14.18 3.36
C LEU A 247 2.29 15.56 3.88
N LEU A 248 1.72 15.62 5.10
CA LEU A 248 1.16 16.86 5.66
C LEU A 248 2.20 17.82 6.24
N ASN A 249 3.33 17.32 6.72
CA ASN A 249 4.41 18.14 7.29
C ASN A 249 5.26 18.78 6.19
N ARG A 250 4.58 19.44 5.24
CA ARG A 250 5.16 20.08 4.06
C ARG A 250 4.43 21.39 3.77
N SER A 251 5.12 22.26 3.05
CA SER A 251 4.52 23.46 2.45
C SER A 251 4.66 23.39 0.94
N ILE A 252 3.63 23.86 0.24
CA ILE A 252 3.69 24.09 -1.21
C ILE A 252 3.85 25.58 -1.47
N GLY A 253 4.71 25.92 -2.41
CA GLY A 253 4.93 27.28 -2.87
C GLY A 253 4.32 27.48 -4.25
N TYR A 254 3.55 28.55 -4.42
CA TYR A 254 3.04 28.95 -5.74
C TYR A 254 3.02 30.48 -5.86
N PRO A 255 3.22 31.03 -7.07
CA PRO A 255 3.18 32.47 -7.27
C PRO A 255 1.75 33.01 -7.14
N ASP A 256 1.60 34.17 -6.52
CA ASP A 256 0.38 34.96 -6.57
C ASP A 256 0.28 35.76 -7.88
N LYS A 257 -0.82 36.51 -8.02
CA LYS A 257 -1.07 37.38 -9.17
C LYS A 257 -0.01 38.48 -9.40
N ASN A 258 0.82 38.77 -8.39
CA ASN A 258 1.89 39.75 -8.44
C ASN A 258 3.28 39.07 -8.54
N GLY A 259 3.34 37.75 -8.73
CA GLY A 259 4.58 36.97 -8.78
C GLY A 259 5.23 36.69 -7.42
N LYS A 260 4.60 37.07 -6.30
CA LYS A 260 5.09 36.75 -4.95
C LYS A 260 4.77 35.29 -4.62
N VAL A 261 5.75 34.55 -4.11
CA VAL A 261 5.51 33.16 -3.67
C VAL A 261 4.67 33.16 -2.39
N ILE A 262 3.52 32.51 -2.46
CA ILE A 262 2.70 32.14 -1.31
C ILE A 262 3.13 30.74 -0.89
N LEU A 263 3.40 30.58 0.41
CA LEU A 263 3.60 29.28 1.03
C LEU A 263 2.32 28.86 1.72
N GLU A 264 1.77 27.72 1.32
CA GLU A 264 0.60 27.12 1.94
C GLU A 264 1.00 25.81 2.62
N SER A 265 0.56 25.61 3.87
CA SER A 265 0.73 24.33 4.58
C SER A 265 -0.16 23.25 3.97
N MET A 266 0.43 22.11 3.63
CA MET A 266 -0.33 20.95 3.12
C MET A 266 -1.36 20.46 4.13
N LYS A 267 -1.08 20.57 5.43
CA LYS A 267 -2.03 20.26 6.50
C LYS A 267 -3.28 21.14 6.45
N SER A 268 -3.10 22.45 6.32
CA SER A 268 -4.23 23.40 6.25
C SER A 268 -5.06 23.16 4.99
N ARG A 269 -4.40 22.98 3.84
CA ARG A 269 -5.06 22.71 2.57
C ARG A 269 -5.85 21.40 2.61
N HIS A 270 -5.24 20.33 3.10
CA HIS A 270 -5.88 19.02 3.22
C HIS A 270 -7.14 19.08 4.10
N ASN A 271 -7.08 19.75 5.25
CA ASN A 271 -8.25 19.88 6.14
C ASN A 271 -9.42 20.62 5.46
N LEU A 272 -9.13 21.63 4.63
CA LEU A 272 -10.16 22.34 3.86
C LEU A 272 -10.77 21.45 2.77
N GLU A 273 -9.94 20.67 2.07
CA GLU A 273 -10.38 19.73 1.04
C GLU A 273 -11.28 18.62 1.62
N VAL A 274 -10.89 18.03 2.75
CA VAL A 274 -11.69 17.02 3.46
C VAL A 274 -13.04 17.59 3.89
N LYS A 275 -13.05 18.81 4.47
CA LYS A 275 -14.30 19.48 4.86
C LYS A 275 -15.24 19.70 3.66
N ARG A 276 -14.70 20.01 2.47
CA ARG A 276 -15.48 20.19 1.23
C ARG A 276 -16.01 18.87 0.66
N LEU A 277 -15.43 17.73 1.03
CA LEU A 277 -15.92 16.40 0.66
C LEU A 277 -17.11 15.97 1.53
N GLY A 278 -17.39 16.66 2.64
CA GLY A 278 -18.44 16.26 3.57
C GLY A 278 -18.09 15.01 4.40
N LEU A 279 -16.78 14.75 4.56
CA LEU A 279 -16.22 13.63 5.32
C LEU A 279 -15.67 14.09 6.68
#